data_AF-K0XJ70-F1
#
_entry.id   AF-K0XJ70-F1
#
_cell.length_a   1.000
_cell.length_b   1.000
_cell.length_c   1.000
_cell.angle_alpha   90.00
_cell.angle_beta   90.00
_cell.angle_gamma   90.00
#
_symmetry.space_group_name_H-M   'P 1'
#
loop_
_entity.id
_entity.type
_entity.pdbx_description
1 polymer ?
#
loop_
_entity_poly.entity_id
_entity_poly.type
_entity_poly.pdbx_seq_one_letter_code
_entity_poly.pdbx_strand_id
1 'polypeptide(L)' 'MSRKFDDFLNEQLNDAEIRSEYEALQPEHALIRAMIDVGQESGITQKELAKRTGIV' A
#
# COMPACT_ATOMS: atom_id res chain seq x y z
N MET A 1 15.16 21.70 2.05
CA MET A 1 14.76 20.75 0.99
C MET A 1 13.94 19.66 1.65
N SER A 2 12.66 19.52 1.31
CA SER A 2 11.93 18.29 1.66
C SER A 2 12.64 17.17 0.89
N ARG A 3 13.28 16.23 1.60
CA ARG A 3 13.61 14.95 0.96
C ARG A 3 12.27 14.35 0.55
N LYS A 4 12.12 14.01 -0.73
CA LYS A 4 10.94 13.27 -1.14
C LYS A 4 10.98 11.94 -0.40
N PHE A 5 9.80 11.44 -0.03
CA PHE A 5 9.70 10.16 0.66
C PHE A 5 10.46 9.05 -0.10
N ASP A 6 10.41 9.08 -1.43
CA ASP A 6 11.12 8.14 -2.30
C ASP A 6 12.64 8.18 -2.11
N ASP A 7 13.22 9.37 -1.96
CA ASP A 7 14.68 9.52 -1.76
C ASP A 7 15.09 8.92 -0.41
N PHE A 8 14.32 9.18 0.66
CA PHE A 8 14.54 8.61 1.99
C PHE A 8 14.36 7.09 1.98
N LEU A 9 13.30 6.59 1.32
CA LEU A 9 13.03 5.16 1.23
C LEU A 9 14.18 4.45 0.50
N ASN A 10 14.64 5.00 -0.62
CA ASN A 10 15.77 4.43 -1.37
C ASN A 10 17.08 4.43 -0.56
N GLU A 11 17.32 5.45 0.27
CA GLU A 11 18.45 5.46 1.22
C GLU A 11 18.34 4.29 2.21
N GLN A 12 17.17 4.07 2.81
CA GLN A 12 16.93 3.02 3.81
C GLN A 12 16.97 1.61 3.20
N LEU A 13 16.52 1.43 1.97
CA LEU A 13 16.52 0.13 1.28
C LEU A 13 17.93 -0.36 0.89
N ASN A 14 18.99 0.43 1.12
CA ASN A 14 20.36 -0.05 1.02
C ASN A 14 20.74 -1.02 2.14
N ASP A 15 20.04 -0.96 3.28
CA ASP A 15 20.17 -1.94 4.35
C ASP A 15 19.42 -3.22 3.98
N ALA A 16 20.12 -4.37 4.05
CA ALA A 16 19.58 -5.65 3.62
C ALA A 16 18.48 -6.19 4.55
N GLU A 17 18.55 -5.90 5.86
CA GLU A 17 17.53 -6.29 6.84
C GLU A 17 16.25 -5.49 6.59
N ILE A 18 16.38 -4.17 6.40
CA ILE A 18 15.25 -3.29 6.09
C ILE A 18 14.61 -3.70 4.76
N ARG A 19 15.42 -3.98 3.74
CA ARG A 19 14.90 -4.41 2.44
C ARG A 19 14.11 -5.70 2.52
N SER A 20 14.63 -6.71 3.24
CA SER A 20 13.96 -8.00 3.38
C SER A 20 12.57 -7.87 3.99
N GLU A 21 12.45 -7.12 5.10
CA GLU A 21 11.16 -6.89 5.75
C GLU A 21 10.23 -6.03 4.88
N TYR A 22 10.77 -5.01 4.19
CA TYR A 22 10.00 -4.18 3.28
C TYR A 22 9.44 -4.96 2.08
N GLU A 23 10.23 -5.89 1.53
CA GLU A 23 9.83 -6.79 0.45
C GLU A 23 8.79 -7.82 0.92
N ALA A 24 8.95 -8.34 2.16
CA ALA A 24 8.00 -9.27 2.76
C ALA A 24 6.58 -8.68 2.92
N LEU A 25 6.47 -7.35 3.09
CA LEU A 25 5.19 -6.63 3.19
C LEU A 25 4.53 -6.31 1.84
N GLN A 26 5.22 -6.51 0.71
CA GLN A 26 4.68 -6.19 -0.63
C GLN A 26 3.35 -6.89 -0.94
N PRO A 27 3.11 -8.17 -0.57
CA PRO A 27 1.81 -8.82 -0.79
C PRO A 27 0.66 -8.09 -0.08
N GLU A 28 0.88 -7.62 1.14
CA GLU A 28 -0.12 -6.88 1.92
C GLU A 28 -0.39 -5.50 1.29
N HIS A 29 0.68 -4.79 0.90
CA HIS A 29 0.55 -3.51 0.20
C HIS A 29 -0.19 -3.64 -1.14
N ALA A 30 0.08 -4.71 -1.91
CA ALA A 30 -0.59 -4.97 -3.17
C ALA A 30 -2.09 -5.22 -2.99
N LEU A 31 -2.47 -5.98 -1.95
CA LEU A 31 -3.87 -6.20 -1.61
C LEU A 31 -4.58 -4.90 -1.22
N ILE A 32 -3.97 -4.08 -0.36
CA ILE A 32 -4.52 -2.78 0.05
C ILE A 32 -4.67 -1.87 -1.16
N ARG A 33 -3.66 -1.82 -2.05
CA ARG A 33 -3.71 -1.02 -3.28
C ARG A 33 -4.86 -1.46 -4.17
N ALA A 34 -5.02 -2.76 -4.40
CA ALA A 34 -6.13 -3.28 -5.18
C ALA A 34 -7.50 -2.88 -4.60
N MET A 35 -7.66 -2.91 -3.27
CA MET A 35 -8.90 -2.45 -2.63
C MET A 35 -9.16 -0.95 -2.81
N ILE A 36 -8.10 -0.13 -2.72
CA ILE A 36 -8.18 1.31 -2.97
C ILE A 36 -8.57 1.57 -4.43
N ASP A 37 -7.91 0.92 -5.38
CA ASP A 37 -8.14 1.10 -6.81
C ASP A 37 -9.58 0.69 -7.17
N VAL A 38 -10.07 -0.45 -6.65
CA VAL A 38 -11.47 -0.87 -6.81
C VAL A 38 -12.43 0.19 -6.26
N GLY A 39 -12.14 0.78 -5.09
CA GLY A 39 -12.96 1.85 -4.52
C GLY A 39 -12.96 3.13 -5.36
N GLN A 40 -11.80 3.51 -5.91
CA GLN A 40 -11.66 4.68 -6.79
C GLN A 40 -12.36 4.49 -8.13
N GLU A 41 -12.18 3.34 -8.78
CA GLU A 41 -12.76 3.02 -10.09
C GLU A 41 -14.28 2.87 -10.03
N SER A 42 -14.80 2.32 -8.93
CA SER A 42 -16.25 2.14 -8.74
C SER A 42 -16.96 3.39 -8.20
N GLY A 43 -16.21 4.43 -7.80
CA GLY A 43 -16.76 5.65 -7.22
C GLY A 43 -17.52 5.41 -5.90
N ILE A 44 -17.32 4.24 -5.27
CA ILE A 44 -18.02 3.85 -4.04
C ILE A 44 -17.14 4.13 -2.82
N THR A 45 -17.77 4.57 -1.74
CA THR A 45 -17.06 4.79 -0.47
C THR A 45 -16.55 3.47 0.12
N GLN A 46 -15.50 3.52 0.95
CA GLN A 46 -14.96 2.36 1.69
C GLN A 46 -16.05 1.52 2.38
N LYS A 47 -17.08 2.18 2.93
CA LYS A 47 -18.23 1.56 3.61
C LYS A 47 -19.10 0.72 2.65
N GLU A 48 -19.25 1.17 1.41
CA GLU A 48 -20.04 0.48 0.39
C GLU A 48 -19.24 -0.68 -0.20
N LEU A 49 -17.92 -0.53 -0.37
CA LEU A 49 -17.01 -1.62 -0.72
C LEU A 49 -17.12 -2.77 0.30
N ALA A 50 -16.94 -2.45 1.60
CA ALA A 50 -17.05 -3.41 2.71
C ALA A 50 -18.37 -4.20 2.69
N LYS A 51 -19.48 -3.52 2.42
CA LYS A 51 -20.81 -4.15 2.33
C LYS A 51 -20.95 -5.10 1.13
N ARG A 52 -20.29 -4.81 0.01
CA ARG A 52 -20.35 -5.63 -1.22
C ARG A 52 -19.39 -6.80 -1.20
N THR A 53 -18.21 -6.64 -0.60
CA THR A 53 -17.17 -7.66 -0.55
C THR A 53 -17.24 -8.53 0.71
N GLY A 54 -18.00 -8.11 1.72
CA GLY A 54 -18.08 -8.80 3.02
C GLY A 54 -16.83 -8.62 3.88
N ILE A 55 -15.95 -7.69 3.49
CA ILE A 55 -14.74 -7.32 4.23
C ILE A 55 -15.15 -6.26 5.27
N VAL A 56 -15.09 -6.60 6.56
CA VAL A 56 -15.42 -5.71 7.70
C VAL A 56 -14.26 -4.80 8.07
#